data_AF-A0A1I6Q9D4-F1
#
_entry.id   AF-A0A1I6Q9D4-F1
#
_cell.length_a   1.000
_cell.length_b   1.000
_cell.length_c   1.000
_cell.angle_alpha   90.00
_cell.angle_beta   90.00
_cell.angle_gamma   90.00
#
_symmetry.space_group_name_H-M   'P 1'
#
loop_
_entity.id
_entity.type
_entity.pdbx_description
1 polymer ?
#
loop_
_entity_poly.entity_id
_entity_poly.type
_entity_poly.pdbx_seq_one_letter_code
_entity_poly.pdbx_strand_id
1 'polypeptide(L)'
;MIPVLLLMTIGFILGYVLRNKTKFIQFSNKATTLIIYLLLFLLGIGVGLNETIISNMDTIGLQAILITFGAVLGSLIFAYITYKLFFIQKNEK
;
A
#
# COMPACT_ATOMS: atom_id res chain seq x y z
N MET A 1 15.67 10.74 -1.38
CA MET A 1 15.02 10.21 -0.15
C MET A 1 14.53 11.34 0.75
N ILE A 2 15.41 12.25 1.18
CA ILE A 2 15.06 13.43 1.99
C ILE A 2 13.88 14.25 1.41
N PRO A 3 13.79 14.54 0.10
CA PRO A 3 12.67 15.30 -0.46
C PRO A 3 11.32 14.59 -0.32
N VAL A 4 11.31 13.26 -0.42
CA VAL A 4 10.10 12.45 -0.29
C VAL A 4 9.60 12.49 1.15
N LEU A 5 10.51 12.34 2.12
CA LEU A 5 10.17 12.42 3.54
C LEU A 5 9.61 13.80 3.92
N LEU A 6 10.21 14.88 3.39
CA LEU A 6 9.69 16.24 3.60
C LEU A 6 8.28 16.40 3.02
N LEU A 7 8.06 15.92 1.78
CA LEU A 7 6.75 16.01 1.14
C LEU A 7 5.67 15.22 1.89
N MET A 8 6.00 14.01 2.39
CA MET A 8 5.11 13.21 3.23
C MET A 8 4.78 13.91 4.55
N THR A 9 5.78 14.53 5.18
CA THR A 9 5.60 15.23 6.45
C THR A 9 4.70 16.47 6.27
N ILE A 10 4.94 17.24 5.21
CA ILE A 10 4.10 18.40 4.85
C ILE A 10 2.67 17.95 4.53
N GLY A 11 2.51 16.89 3.74
CA GLY A 11 1.20 16.33 3.39
C GLY A 11 0.42 15.86 4.63
N PHE A 12 1.10 15.24 5.59
CA PHE A 12 0.49 14.84 6.87
C PHE A 12 0.02 16.05 7.69
N ILE A 13 0.86 17.08 7.83
CA ILE A 13 0.51 18.32 8.56
C ILE A 13 -0.68 19.02 7.89
N LEU A 14 -0.66 19.16 6.56
CA LEU A 14 -1.76 19.74 5.80
C LEU A 14 -3.05 18.92 5.97
N GLY A 15 -2.97 17.59 5.90
CA GLY A 15 -4.10 16.70 6.15
C GLY A 15 -4.69 16.86 7.55
N TYR A 16 -3.84 17.06 8.56
CA TYR A 16 -4.27 17.30 9.95
C TYR A 16 -5.00 18.65 10.10
N VAL A 17 -4.45 19.73 9.54
CA VAL A 17 -5.07 21.08 9.62
C VAL A 17 -6.41 21.14 8.87
N LEU A 18 -6.53 20.46 7.73
CA LEU A 18 -7.74 20.49 6.90
C LEU A 18 -8.80 19.45 7.32
N ARG A 19 -8.54 18.65 8.37
CA ARG A 19 -9.43 17.58 8.87
C ARG A 19 -10.85 18.03 9.20
N ASN A 20 -11.06 19.28 9.59
CA ASN A 20 -12.39 19.78 9.98
C ASN A 20 -13.27 20.20 8.79
N LYS A 21 -12.76 20.17 7.54
CA LYS A 21 -13.51 20.54 6.34
C LYS A 21 -13.99 19.29 5.60
N THR A 22 -15.20 18.83 5.92
CA THR A 22 -15.82 17.62 5.32
C THR A 22 -15.83 17.62 3.79
N LYS A 23 -16.09 18.78 3.15
CA LYS A 23 -16.02 18.93 1.69
C LYS A 23 -14.62 18.68 1.12
N PHE A 24 -13.57 19.10 1.83
CA PHE A 24 -12.19 18.91 1.40
C PHE A 24 -11.76 17.44 1.54
N ILE A 25 -12.21 16.76 2.60
CA ILE A 25 -11.98 15.31 2.77
C ILE A 25 -12.65 14.51 1.65
N GLN A 26 -13.90 14.82 1.31
CA GLN A 26 -14.59 14.12 0.21
C GLN A 26 -13.93 14.39 -1.15
N PHE A 27 -13.52 15.64 -1.41
CA PHE A 27 -12.75 15.97 -2.61
C PHE A 27 -11.42 15.22 -2.67
N SER A 28 -10.67 15.19 -1.56
CA SER A 28 -9.41 14.46 -1.48
C SER A 28 -9.61 12.98 -1.75
N ASN A 29 -10.66 12.35 -1.21
CA ASN A 29 -10.92 10.93 -1.46
C ASN A 29 -11.21 10.66 -2.95
N LYS A 30 -12.04 11.50 -3.59
CA LYS A 30 -12.35 11.39 -5.02
C LYS A 30 -11.12 11.65 -5.90
N ALA A 31 -10.31 12.64 -5.54
CA ALA A 31 -9.06 12.95 -6.23
C ALA A 31 -8.04 11.82 -6.09
N THR A 32 -7.84 11.27 -4.89
CA THR A 32 -6.96 10.12 -4.65
C THR A 32 -7.39 8.91 -5.48
N THR A 33 -8.69 8.60 -5.51
CA THR A 33 -9.22 7.50 -6.33
C THR A 33 -8.91 7.70 -7.82
N LEU A 34 -9.17 8.91 -8.35
CA LEU A 34 -8.87 9.25 -9.74
C LEU A 34 -7.37 9.12 -10.05
N ILE A 35 -6.52 9.61 -9.14
CA ILE A 35 -5.06 9.54 -9.26
C ILE A 35 -4.59 8.09 -9.22
N ILE A 36 -5.13 7.24 -8.35
CA ILE A 36 -4.79 5.81 -8.30
C ILE A 36 -5.08 5.16 -9.66
N TYR A 37 -6.26 5.41 -10.24
CA TYR A 37 -6.58 4.88 -11.57
C TYR A 37 -5.61 5.39 -12.65
N LEU A 38 -5.31 6.69 -12.64
CA LEU A 38 -4.35 7.26 -13.58
C LEU A 38 -2.95 6.67 -13.42
N LEU A 39 -2.48 6.49 -12.17
CA LEU A 39 -1.19 5.89 -11.87
C LEU A 39 -1.14 4.41 -12.27
N LEU A 40 -2.19 3.64 -12.02
CA LEU A 40 -2.27 2.24 -12.45
C LEU A 40 -2.26 2.12 -13.97
N PHE A 41 -2.95 3.03 -14.68
CA PHE A 41 -2.92 3.09 -16.13
C PHE A 41 -1.52 3.42 -16.65
N LEU A 42 -0.88 4.44 -16.08
CA LEU A 42 0.47 4.85 -16.46
C LEU A 42 1.51 3.77 -16.14
N LEU A 43 1.36 3.09 -15.00
CA LEU A 43 2.17 1.93 -14.63
C LEU A 43 2.01 0.80 -15.64
N GLY A 44 0.77 0.49 -16.05
CA GLY A 44 0.49 -0.52 -17.06
C GLY A 44 1.19 -0.21 -18.39
N ILE A 45 1.13 1.04 -18.85
CA ILE A 45 1.86 1.49 -20.05
C ILE A 45 3.37 1.37 -19.85
N GLY A 46 3.89 1.90 -18.74
CA GLY A 46 5.34 1.91 -18.48
C GLY A 46 5.93 0.50 -18.38
N VAL A 47 5.20 -0.43 -17.79
CA VAL A 47 5.59 -1.85 -17.72
C VAL A 47 5.42 -2.54 -19.08
N GLY A 48 4.30 -2.29 -19.77
CA GLY A 48 3.95 -2.92 -21.05
C GLY A 48 4.74 -2.40 -22.25
N LEU A 49 5.50 -1.31 -22.12
CA LEU A 49 6.47 -0.85 -23.12
C LEU A 49 7.92 -1.24 -22.79
N ASN A 50 8.15 -1.81 -21.60
CA ASN A 50 9.48 -2.18 -21.16
C ASN A 50 9.78 -3.62 -21.60
N GLU A 51 10.51 -3.77 -22.70
CA GLU A 51 10.88 -5.07 -23.27
C GLU A 51 11.60 -5.99 -22.26
N THR A 52 12.43 -5.43 -21.37
CA THR A 52 13.10 -6.20 -20.32
C THR A 52 12.09 -6.81 -19.34
N ILE A 53 11.05 -6.07 -18.96
CA ILE A 53 10.02 -6.58 -18.05
C ILE A 53 9.13 -7.60 -18.76
N ILE A 54 8.75 -7.34 -20.01
CA ILE A 54 7.87 -8.23 -20.80
C ILE A 54 8.56 -9.56 -21.13
N SER A 55 9.82 -9.51 -21.54
CA SER A 55 10.62 -10.71 -21.85
C SER A 55 10.93 -11.58 -20.63
N ASN A 56 10.92 -11.00 -19.44
CA ASN A 56 11.13 -11.70 -18.16
C ASN A 56 9.85 -11.79 -17.32
N MET A 57 8.67 -11.57 -17.92
CA MET A 57 7.41 -11.47 -17.17
C MET A 57 7.05 -12.78 -16.47
N ASP A 58 7.43 -13.91 -17.06
CA ASP A 58 7.35 -15.25 -16.50
C ASP A 58 8.19 -15.39 -15.21
N THR A 59 9.46 -15.00 -15.25
CA THR A 59 10.34 -15.07 -14.06
C THR A 59 9.93 -14.07 -12.98
N ILE A 60 9.64 -12.82 -13.35
CA ILE A 60 9.16 -11.77 -12.44
C ILE A 60 7.80 -12.14 -11.85
N GLY A 61 6.90 -12.69 -12.67
CA GLY A 61 5.57 -13.13 -12.24
C GLY A 61 5.64 -14.27 -11.22
N LEU A 62 6.48 -15.28 -11.45
CA LEU A 62 6.69 -16.36 -10.49
C LEU A 62 7.32 -15.86 -9.19
N GLN A 63 8.33 -14.99 -9.28
CA GLN A 63 8.92 -14.36 -8.09
C GLN A 63 7.88 -13.56 -7.31
N ALA A 64 7.05 -12.77 -8.00
CA ALA A 64 6.00 -11.99 -7.39
C ALA A 64 4.99 -12.88 -6.65
N ILE A 65 4.55 -13.99 -7.27
CA ILE A 65 3.65 -14.95 -6.63
C ILE A 65 4.29 -15.52 -5.36
N LEU A 66 5.52 -16.01 -5.44
CA LEU A 66 6.23 -16.58 -4.29
C LEU A 66 6.38 -15.56 -3.15
N ILE A 67 6.78 -14.33 -3.46
CA ILE A 67 6.94 -13.25 -2.48
C ILE A 67 5.59 -12.88 -1.88
N THR A 68 4.53 -12.72 -2.68
CA THR A 68 3.19 -12.39 -2.19
C THR A 68 2.65 -13.48 -1.28
N PHE A 69 2.72 -14.75 -1.68
CA PHE A 69 2.27 -15.86 -0.82
C PHE A 69 3.09 -15.93 0.47
N GLY A 70 4.42 -15.85 0.38
CA GLY A 70 5.29 -15.86 1.56
C GLY A 70 4.98 -14.70 2.52
N ALA A 71 4.80 -13.49 1.99
CA ALA A 71 4.50 -12.31 2.79
C ALA A 71 3.10 -12.38 3.43
N VAL A 72 2.08 -12.84 2.69
CA VAL A 72 0.71 -12.98 3.21
C VAL A 72 0.64 -14.07 4.27
N LEU A 73 1.22 -15.25 4.01
CA LEU A 73 1.27 -16.35 4.99
C LEU A 73 2.04 -15.93 6.24
N GLY A 74 3.21 -15.30 6.08
CA GLY A 74 3.98 -14.78 7.19
C GLY A 74 3.19 -13.76 8.01
N SER A 75 2.56 -12.78 7.36
CA SER A 75 1.72 -11.78 8.01
C SER A 75 0.57 -12.41 8.78
N LEU A 76 -0.12 -13.40 8.20
CA LEU A 76 -1.21 -14.11 8.85
C LEU A 76 -0.75 -14.91 10.07
N ILE A 77 0.37 -15.63 9.97
CA ILE A 77 0.95 -16.40 11.09
C ILE A 77 1.33 -15.46 12.23
N PHE A 78 2.02 -14.36 11.94
CA PHE A 78 2.41 -13.38 12.96
C PHE A 78 1.19 -12.68 13.59
N ALA A 79 0.19 -12.33 12.79
CA ALA A 79 -1.06 -11.78 13.29
C ALA A 79 -1.77 -12.78 14.23
N TYR A 80 -1.82 -14.06 13.86
CA TYR A 80 -2.41 -15.11 14.69
C TYR A 80 -1.64 -15.34 16.00
N ILE A 81 -0.30 -15.38 15.95
CA ILE A 81 0.55 -15.49 17.14
C ILE A 81 0.31 -14.28 18.06
N THR A 82 0.30 -13.08 17.50
CA THR A 82 0.05 -11.84 18.25
C THR A 82 -1.33 -11.87 18.89
N TYR A 83 -2.34 -12.31 18.15
CA TYR A 83 -3.70 -12.48 18.66
C TYR A 83 -3.75 -13.48 19.83
N LYS A 84 -3.10 -14.64 19.70
CA LYS A 84 -3.08 -15.66 20.77
C LYS A 84 -2.33 -15.19 22.01
N LEU A 85 -1.19 -14.53 21.86
CA LEU A 85 -0.39 -14.08 22.99
C LEU A 85 -1.04 -12.93 23.75
N PHE A 86 -1.58 -11.92 23.05
CA PHE A 86 -2.10 -10.71 23.69
C PHE A 86 -3.60 -10.74 23.99
N PHE A 87 -4.42 -11.44 23.19
CA PHE A 87 -5.87 -11.41 23.33
C PHE A 87 -6.47 -12.68 23.97
N ILE A 88 -5.89 -13.87 23.78
CA ILE A 88 -6.41 -15.10 24.39
C ILE A 88 -6.05 -15.22 25.88
N GLN A 89 -4.89 -14.74 26.33
CA GLN A 89 -4.51 -14.77 27.76
C GLN A 89 -5.35 -13.85 28.65
N LYS A 90 -6.12 -12.92 28.08
CA LYS A 90 -6.97 -12.00 28.85
C LYS A 90 -8.35 -12.58 29.19
N ASN A 91 -8.71 -13.73 28.60
CA ASN A 91 -10.01 -14.39 28.86
C ASN A 91 -9.97 -15.39 30.04
N GLU A 92 -8.85 -15.51 30.77
CA GLU A 92 -8.74 -16.37 31.98
C GLU A 92 -8.44 -15.57 33.27
N LYS A 93 -8.88 -14.31 33.38
CA LYS A 93 -8.98 -13.61 34.66
C LYS A 93 -10.29 -12.86 34.81
#